data_AF-A0A7S2SEM5-F1
#
_entry.id   AF-A0A7S2SEM5-F1
#
_cell.length_a   1.000
_cell.length_b   1.000
_cell.length_c   1.000
_cell.angle_alpha   90.00
_cell.angle_beta   90.00
_cell.angle_gamma   90.00
#
_symmetry.space_group_name_H-M   'P 1'
#
loop_
_entity.id
_entity.type
_entity.pdbx_description
1 polymer ?
#
loop_
_entity_poly.entity_id
_entity_poly.type
_entity_poly.pdbx_seq_one_letter_code
_entity_poly.pdbx_strand_id
1 'polypeptide(L)'
;EMTAKQFLIHLQKELTHWKPLLQRMAYSLHEEKCIITTMENAAIHTNNNNNTNTMMANVLSKEPAFRFLLQTLHDQEVVTEEAILSWAQDQTNLMQNDKDNWTSTPKGKLFTQQLTQDFLQWLEEDSESEDDASTDDSAD
;
A
#
# COMPACT_ATOMS: atom_id res chain seq x y z
N GLU A 1 -9.56 -4.03 -22.65
CA GLU A 1 -8.44 -3.92 -21.70
C GLU A 1 -8.87 -3.00 -20.57
N MET A 2 -8.80 -3.41 -19.32
CA MET A 2 -9.15 -2.56 -18.18
C MET A 2 -7.97 -1.63 -17.89
N THR A 3 -8.21 -0.33 -17.81
CA THR A 3 -7.18 0.67 -17.45
C THR A 3 -7.00 0.79 -15.95
N ALA A 4 -5.85 1.29 -15.48
CA ALA A 4 -5.61 1.59 -14.06
C ALA A 4 -6.70 2.50 -13.48
N LYS A 5 -7.13 3.51 -14.24
CA LYS A 5 -8.21 4.41 -13.84
C LYS A 5 -9.54 3.68 -13.62
N GLN A 6 -9.93 2.80 -14.54
CA GLN A 6 -11.17 2.02 -14.41
C GLN A 6 -11.11 1.05 -13.22
N PHE A 7 -9.95 0.43 -13.00
CA PHE A 7 -9.72 -0.41 -11.84
C PHE A 7 -9.92 0.37 -10.54
N LEU A 8 -9.30 1.54 -10.40
CA LEU A 8 -9.41 2.37 -9.18
C LEU A 8 -10.86 2.83 -8.93
N ILE A 9 -11.59 3.22 -9.96
CA ILE A 9 -13.01 3.60 -9.82
C ILE A 9 -13.84 2.43 -9.31
N HIS A 10 -13.62 1.22 -9.85
CA HIS A 10 -14.34 0.03 -9.38
C HIS A 10 -13.92 -0.35 -7.96
N LEU A 11 -12.62 -0.28 -7.65
CA LEU A 11 -12.10 -0.54 -6.32
C LEU A 11 -12.71 0.42 -5.30
N GLN A 12 -12.73 1.73 -5.57
CA GLN A 12 -13.34 2.72 -4.69
C GLN A 12 -14.80 2.38 -4.40
N LYS A 13 -15.57 2.02 -5.43
CA LYS A 13 -16.97 1.62 -5.27
C LYS A 13 -17.13 0.39 -4.36
N GLU A 14 -16.30 -0.63 -4.56
CA GLU A 14 -16.32 -1.84 -3.73
C GLU A 14 -15.85 -1.54 -2.30
N LEU A 15 -14.80 -0.74 -2.12
CA LEU A 15 -14.33 -0.33 -0.79
C LEU A 15 -15.40 0.45 -0.06
N THR A 16 -16.07 1.43 -0.68
CA THR A 16 -17.19 2.13 -0.04
C THR A 16 -18.31 1.17 0.36
N HIS A 17 -18.61 0.18 -0.47
CA HIS A 17 -19.64 -0.82 -0.17
C HIS A 17 -19.26 -1.72 1.01
N TRP A 18 -18.01 -2.19 1.05
CA TRP A 18 -17.52 -3.14 2.05
C TRP A 18 -16.82 -2.49 3.25
N LYS A 19 -16.65 -1.17 3.27
CA LYS A 19 -15.91 -0.42 4.31
C LYS A 19 -16.34 -0.79 5.73
N PRO A 20 -17.64 -0.83 6.09
CA PRO A 20 -18.04 -1.18 7.46
C PRO A 20 -17.61 -2.60 7.88
N LEU A 21 -17.56 -3.54 6.94
CA LEU A 21 -17.09 -4.89 7.20
C LEU A 21 -15.57 -4.92 7.33
N LEU A 22 -14.87 -4.25 6.41
CA LEU A 22 -13.41 -4.17 6.42
C LEU A 22 -12.89 -3.52 7.70
N GLN A 23 -13.47 -2.40 8.13
CA GLN A 23 -13.10 -1.73 9.38
C GLN A 23 -13.39 -2.57 10.63
N ARG A 24 -14.37 -3.48 10.57
CA ARG A 24 -14.65 -4.41 11.67
C ARG A 24 -13.67 -5.58 11.69
N MET A 25 -13.12 -5.96 10.55
CA MET A 25 -12.17 -7.07 10.41
C MET A 25 -10.71 -6.62 10.55
N ALA A 26 -10.39 -5.38 10.18
CA ALA A 26 -9.07 -4.78 10.30
C ALA A 26 -9.06 -3.85 11.51
N TYR A 27 -9.06 -4.43 12.71
CA TYR A 27 -9.04 -3.66 13.96
C TYR A 27 -7.60 -3.50 14.49
N SER A 28 -6.66 -4.24 13.93
CA SER A 28 -5.25 -4.23 14.33
C SER A 28 -4.33 -3.93 13.15
N LEU A 29 -3.18 -3.35 13.47
CA LEU A 29 -2.08 -3.09 12.53
C LEU A 29 -1.71 -4.33 11.69
N HIS A 30 -1.75 -5.51 12.31
CA HIS A 30 -1.46 -6.77 11.62
C HIS A 30 -2.46 -7.08 10.50
N GLU A 31 -3.75 -6.87 10.74
CA GLU A 31 -4.81 -7.16 9.77
C GLU A 31 -4.80 -6.15 8.62
N GLU A 32 -4.54 -4.88 8.92
CA GLU A 32 -4.37 -3.84 7.90
C GLU A 32 -3.18 -4.15 6.99
N LYS A 33 -2.04 -4.56 7.56
CA LYS A 33 -0.89 -5.06 6.77
C LYS A 33 -1.23 -6.29 5.95
N CYS A 34 -2.11 -7.18 6.44
CA CYS A 34 -2.58 -8.34 5.67
C CYS A 34 -3.39 -7.91 4.44
N ILE A 35 -4.18 -6.83 4.53
CA ILE A 35 -4.88 -6.25 3.38
C ILE A 35 -3.86 -5.77 2.34
N ILE A 36 -2.86 -4.98 2.76
CA ILE A 36 -1.81 -4.46 1.87
C ILE A 36 -1.05 -5.62 1.22
N THR A 37 -0.63 -6.61 2.00
CA THR A 37 0.11 -7.79 1.52
C THR A 37 -0.74 -8.62 0.54
N THR A 38 -2.04 -8.72 0.78
CA THR A 38 -2.96 -9.43 -0.14
C THR A 38 -3.06 -8.69 -1.48
N MET A 39 -3.13 -7.36 -1.44
CA MET A 39 -3.16 -6.52 -2.63
C MET A 39 -1.84 -6.54 -3.41
N GLU A 40 -0.70 -6.51 -2.72
CA GLU A 40 0.64 -6.75 -3.31
C GLU A 40 0.69 -8.12 -3.98
N ASN A 41 0.25 -9.17 -3.29
CA ASN A 41 0.20 -10.52 -3.83
C ASN A 41 -0.70 -10.60 -5.07
N ALA A 42 -1.82 -9.87 -5.10
CA ALA A 42 -2.69 -9.78 -6.27
C ALA A 42 -2.03 -9.02 -7.44
N ALA A 43 -1.21 -8.01 -7.15
CA ALA A 43 -0.45 -7.26 -8.15
C ALA A 43 0.64 -8.10 -8.84
N ILE A 44 1.25 -9.05 -8.11
CA ILE A 44 2.35 -9.88 -8.62
C ILE A 44 1.93 -11.26 -9.11
N HIS A 45 0.81 -11.83 -8.65
CA HIS A 45 0.33 -13.16 -9.06
C HIS A 45 -0.25 -13.13 -10.48
N THR A 46 0.62 -12.97 -11.47
CA THR A 46 0.33 -13.29 -12.87
C THR A 46 0.51 -14.80 -13.04
N ASN A 47 -0.55 -15.58 -12.86
CA ASN A 47 -0.42 -17.04 -12.82
C ASN A 47 0.04 -17.60 -14.18
N ASN A 48 1.01 -18.51 -14.09
CA ASN A 48 1.51 -19.43 -15.13
C ASN A 48 0.46 -20.47 -15.58
N ASN A 49 -0.81 -20.28 -15.21
CA ASN A 49 -1.93 -21.15 -15.54
C ASN A 49 -3.13 -20.32 -16.00
N ASN A 50 -3.57 -20.60 -17.22
CA ASN A 50 -4.58 -19.92 -18.03
C ASN A 50 -5.99 -19.80 -17.41
N ASN A 51 -6.20 -19.15 -16.26
CA ASN A 51 -7.51 -18.57 -16.00
C ASN A 51 -7.55 -17.51 -14.89
N THR A 52 -8.18 -16.38 -15.24
CA THR A 52 -8.91 -15.41 -14.40
C THR A 52 -8.21 -14.27 -13.62
N ASN A 53 -6.93 -14.32 -13.23
CA ASN A 53 -6.32 -13.20 -12.47
C ASN A 53 -5.29 -12.33 -13.22
N THR A 54 -5.12 -12.55 -14.53
CA THR A 54 -4.13 -11.82 -15.33
C THR A 54 -4.44 -10.34 -15.51
N MET A 55 -5.71 -9.93 -15.54
CA MET A 55 -6.06 -8.52 -15.76
C MET A 55 -5.68 -7.62 -14.58
N MET A 56 -5.95 -8.04 -13.34
CA MET A 56 -5.65 -7.23 -12.15
C MET A 56 -4.14 -7.10 -11.97
N ALA A 57 -3.40 -8.21 -12.06
CA ALA A 57 -1.95 -8.21 -11.97
C ALA A 57 -1.30 -7.36 -13.09
N ASN A 58 -1.79 -7.45 -14.34
CA ASN A 58 -1.28 -6.65 -15.45
C ASN A 58 -1.48 -5.14 -15.28
N VAL A 59 -2.52 -4.74 -14.54
CA VAL A 59 -2.81 -3.33 -14.27
C VAL A 59 -2.02 -2.85 -13.05
N LEU A 60 -2.08 -3.58 -11.95
CA LEU A 60 -1.48 -3.19 -10.67
C LEU A 60 0.05 -3.27 -10.66
N SER A 61 0.64 -4.19 -11.42
CA SER A 61 2.10 -4.29 -11.53
C SER A 61 2.75 -3.11 -12.25
N LYS A 62 1.96 -2.29 -12.98
CA LYS A 62 2.45 -1.14 -13.73
C LYS A 62 2.32 0.12 -12.91
N GLU A 63 3.38 0.90 -12.86
CA GLU A 63 3.35 2.26 -12.36
C GLU A 63 2.35 3.10 -13.19
N PRO A 64 1.46 3.92 -12.57
CA PRO A 64 1.37 4.33 -11.16
C PRO A 64 0.36 3.53 -10.30
N ALA A 65 -0.15 2.40 -10.79
CA ALA A 65 -1.36 1.78 -10.27
C ALA A 65 -1.22 1.32 -8.80
N PHE A 66 -0.07 0.77 -8.41
CA PHE A 66 0.15 0.29 -7.05
C PHE A 66 0.23 1.41 -6.02
N ARG A 67 0.91 2.53 -6.34
CA ARG A 67 0.84 3.74 -5.51
C ARG A 67 -0.60 4.17 -5.29
N PHE A 68 -1.40 4.22 -6.36
CA PHE A 68 -2.78 4.70 -6.23
C PHE A 68 -3.67 3.73 -5.47
N LEU A 69 -3.36 2.44 -5.52
CA LEU A 69 -4.00 1.44 -4.68
C LEU A 69 -3.74 1.72 -3.20
N LEU A 70 -2.47 1.93 -2.80
CA LEU A 70 -2.11 2.28 -1.41
C LEU A 70 -2.80 3.56 -0.95
N GLN A 71 -2.71 4.61 -1.77
CA GLN A 71 -3.38 5.88 -1.48
C GLN A 71 -4.91 5.69 -1.38
N THR A 72 -5.53 4.89 -2.24
CA THR A 72 -6.99 4.67 -2.18
C THR A 72 -7.39 3.91 -0.91
N LEU A 73 -6.59 2.94 -0.46
CA LEU A 73 -6.87 2.22 0.79
C LEU A 73 -6.75 3.17 2.00
N HIS A 74 -5.76 4.06 1.97
CA HIS A 74 -5.56 5.10 2.98
C HIS A 74 -6.70 6.13 2.99
N ASP A 75 -7.00 6.74 1.84
CA ASP A 75 -8.05 7.77 1.69
C ASP A 75 -9.45 7.24 2.04
N GLN A 76 -9.67 5.93 1.96
CA GLN A 76 -10.93 5.28 2.35
C GLN A 76 -10.94 4.83 3.82
N GLU A 77 -9.89 5.10 4.61
CA GLU A 77 -9.73 4.67 6.01
C GLU A 77 -9.88 3.14 6.14
N VAL A 78 -9.37 2.40 5.16
CA VAL A 78 -9.34 0.93 5.17
C VAL A 78 -8.05 0.42 5.80
N VAL A 79 -6.97 1.17 5.60
CA VAL A 79 -5.68 0.97 6.25
C VAL A 79 -5.18 2.31 6.75
N THR A 80 -4.52 2.31 7.89
CA THR A 80 -3.87 3.48 8.47
C THR A 80 -2.53 3.76 7.77
N GLU A 81 -2.04 4.99 7.93
CA GLU A 81 -0.67 5.35 7.57
C GLU A 81 0.35 4.44 8.27
N GLU A 82 0.20 4.20 9.57
CA GLU A 82 1.07 3.31 10.36
C GLU A 82 1.17 1.91 9.73
N ALA A 83 0.06 1.36 9.23
CA ALA A 83 0.07 0.07 8.54
C ALA A 83 0.86 0.11 7.22
N ILE A 84 0.76 1.19 6.46
CA ILE A 84 1.50 1.36 5.20
C ILE A 84 3.00 1.49 5.49
N LEU A 85 3.39 2.34 6.44
CA LEU A 85 4.78 2.54 6.82
C LEU A 85 5.38 1.27 7.44
N SER A 86 4.64 0.58 8.30
CA SER A 86 5.08 -0.71 8.87
C SER A 86 5.23 -1.80 7.81
N TRP A 87 4.37 -1.83 6.78
CA TRP A 87 4.57 -2.72 5.63
C TRP A 87 5.80 -2.33 4.81
N ALA A 88 6.02 -1.04 4.56
CA ALA A 88 7.19 -0.55 3.84
C ALA A 88 8.50 -0.87 4.58
N GLN A 89 8.51 -0.77 5.89
CA GLN A 89 9.63 -1.15 6.73
C GLN A 89 9.97 -2.64 6.58
N ASP A 90 8.97 -3.53 6.54
CA ASP A 90 9.19 -4.96 6.27
C ASP A 90 9.87 -5.17 4.91
N GLN A 91 9.42 -4.45 3.86
CA GLN A 91 10.04 -4.54 2.53
C GLN A 91 11.49 -4.04 2.53
N THR A 92 11.77 -2.95 3.25
CA THR A 92 13.12 -2.41 3.42
C THR A 92 14.03 -3.41 4.14
N ASN A 93 13.54 -4.04 5.22
CA ASN A 93 14.29 -5.08 5.94
C ASN A 93 14.64 -6.27 5.03
N LEU A 94 13.68 -6.71 4.19
CA LEU A 94 13.93 -7.75 3.20
C LEU A 94 14.97 -7.33 2.15
N MET A 95 14.89 -6.09 1.66
CA MET A 95 15.85 -5.53 0.72
C MET A 95 17.26 -5.42 1.31
N GLN A 96 17.41 -5.04 2.59
CA GLN A 96 18.71 -4.93 3.24
C GLN A 96 19.40 -6.30 3.40
N ASN A 97 18.62 -7.36 3.59
CA ASN A 97 19.15 -8.71 3.76
C ASN A 97 19.71 -9.33 2.47
N ASP A 98 19.16 -8.98 1.30
CA ASP A 98 19.58 -9.52 0.00
C ASP A 98 19.20 -8.60 -1.18
N LYS A 99 19.82 -7.42 -1.26
CA LYS A 99 19.40 -6.32 -2.16
C LYS A 99 19.31 -6.72 -3.63
N ASP A 100 20.36 -7.35 -4.17
CA ASP A 100 20.45 -7.63 -5.61
C ASP A 100 19.42 -8.68 -6.05
N ASN A 101 19.19 -9.69 -5.21
CA ASN A 101 18.18 -10.70 -5.45
C ASN A 101 16.76 -10.16 -5.22
N TRP A 102 16.56 -9.43 -4.13
CA TRP A 102 15.25 -8.90 -3.74
C TRP A 102 14.67 -7.94 -4.78
N THR A 103 15.46 -6.97 -5.22
CA THR A 103 15.05 -5.99 -6.25
C THR A 103 14.74 -6.63 -7.60
N SER A 104 15.25 -7.84 -7.85
CA SER A 104 14.93 -8.61 -9.06
C SER A 104 13.58 -9.33 -8.98
N THR A 105 13.04 -9.54 -7.78
CA THR A 105 11.72 -10.18 -7.57
C THR A 105 10.56 -9.28 -8.02
N PRO A 106 9.39 -9.84 -8.37
CA PRO A 106 8.21 -9.03 -8.68
C PRO A 106 7.78 -8.09 -7.55
N LYS A 107 7.92 -8.52 -6.29
CA LYS A 107 7.64 -7.69 -5.10
C LYS A 107 8.61 -6.53 -4.99
N GLY A 108 9.92 -6.84 -5.07
CA GLY A 108 10.96 -5.82 -5.05
C GLY A 108 10.75 -4.76 -6.13
N LYS A 109 10.48 -5.18 -7.37
CA LYS A 109 10.18 -4.26 -8.48
C LYS A 109 8.97 -3.38 -8.24
N LEU A 110 7.91 -3.92 -7.63
CA LEU A 110 6.69 -3.17 -7.31
C LEU A 110 6.93 -2.15 -6.20
N PHE A 111 7.66 -2.55 -5.15
CA PHE A 111 8.05 -1.71 -4.03
C PHE A 111 8.95 -0.56 -4.49
N THR A 112 9.96 -0.84 -5.33
CA THR A 112 10.94 0.16 -5.79
C THR A 112 10.45 1.05 -6.93
N GLN A 113 9.16 1.03 -7.29
CA GLN A 113 8.61 1.99 -8.26
C GLN A 113 8.74 3.40 -7.71
N GLN A 114 9.16 4.35 -8.55
CA GLN A 114 9.47 5.71 -8.09
C GLN A 114 8.25 6.35 -7.43
N LEU A 115 7.07 6.28 -8.06
CA LEU A 115 5.86 6.85 -7.48
C LEU A 115 5.39 6.15 -6.20
N THR A 116 5.72 4.87 -6.00
CA THR A 116 5.46 4.20 -4.72
C THR A 116 6.38 4.76 -3.64
N GLN A 117 7.67 4.94 -3.94
CA GLN A 117 8.64 5.52 -3.01
C GLN A 117 8.32 6.99 -2.69
N ASP A 118 7.95 7.79 -3.68
CA ASP A 118 7.54 9.19 -3.48
C ASP A 118 6.32 9.30 -2.55
N PHE A 119 5.37 8.36 -2.65
CA PHE A 119 4.21 8.33 -1.77
C PHE A 119 4.57 7.91 -0.34
N LEU A 120 5.47 6.95 -0.17
CA LEU A 120 5.94 6.53 1.16
C LEU A 120 6.70 7.66 1.84
N GLN A 121 7.58 8.35 1.12
CA GLN A 121 8.29 9.51 1.63
C GLN A 121 7.31 10.62 2.05
N TRP A 122 6.28 10.88 1.25
CA TRP A 122 5.25 11.86 1.61
C TRP A 122 4.51 11.50 2.91
N LEU A 123 4.18 10.22 3.12
CA LEU A 123 3.57 9.77 4.39
C LEU A 123 4.52 9.93 5.58
N GLU A 124 5.81 9.61 5.40
CA GLU A 124 6.83 9.80 6.45
C GLU A 124 6.98 11.27 6.84
N GLU A 125 7.04 12.18 5.86
CA GLU A 125 7.17 13.63 6.09
C GLU A 125 5.93 14.25 6.77
N ASP A 126 4.72 13.77 6.45
CA ASP A 126 3.48 14.25 7.08
C ASP A 126 3.46 13.86 8.57
N SER A 127 3.89 12.64 8.90
CA SER A 127 3.91 12.09 10.26
C SER A 127 4.85 12.83 11.22
N GLU A 128 6.00 13.33 10.75
CA GLU A 128 6.97 14.07 11.56
C GLU A 128 6.52 15.49 11.90
N SER A 129 5.49 16.00 11.21
CA SER A 129 5.02 17.39 11.36
C SER A 129 3.92 17.58 12.41
N GLU A 130 3.31 16.50 12.91
CA GLU A 130 2.22 16.55 13.91
C GLU A 130 2.70 16.47 15.38
N ASP A 131 3.99 16.20 15.63
CA ASP A 131 4.55 16.00 16.97
C ASP A 131 5.18 17.25 17.63
N ASP A 132 5.13 18.44 16.99
CA ASP A 132 5.78 19.67 17.50
C ASP A 132 4.81 20.72 18.06
N ALA A 133 3.84 20.30 18.87
CA ALA A 133 2.92 21.24 19.55
C ALA A 133 2.45 20.79 20.94
N SER A 134 3.36 20.75 21.93
CA SER A 134 3.10 21.02 23.37
C SER A 134 4.31 20.59 24.20
N THR A 135 5.05 21.46 24.88
CA THR A 135 4.65 22.09 26.15
C THR A 135 5.80 22.98 26.62
N ASP A 136 5.68 24.31 26.50
CA ASP A 136 6.44 25.23 27.34
C ASP A 136 5.69 26.56 27.45
N ASP A 137 4.82 26.67 28.46
CA ASP A 137 4.72 27.92 29.21
C ASP A 137 4.05 27.66 30.57
N SER A 138 4.88 27.47 31.59
CA SER A 138 4.48 27.66 32.98
C SER A 138 5.65 28.26 33.73
N ALA A 139 5.83 29.56 33.54
CA ALA A 139 6.63 30.42 34.41
C ALA A 139 5.94 31.78 34.58
N ASP A 140 5.00 31.89 35.55
CA ASP A 140 4.98 32.89 36.64
C ASP A 140 3.85 32.58 37.64
#